data_AF-A0A484X836-F1
#
_entry.id   AF-A0A484X836-F1
#
_cell.length_a   1.000
_cell.length_b   1.000
_cell.length_c   1.000
_cell.angle_alpha   90.00
_cell.angle_beta   90.00
_cell.angle_gamma   90.00
#
_symmetry.space_group_name_H-M   'P 1'
#
loop_
_entity.id
_entity.type
_entity.pdbx_description
1 polymer ?
#
loop_
_entity_poly.entity_id
_entity_poly.type
_entity_poly.pdbx_seq_one_letter_code
_entity_poly.pdbx_strand_id
1 'polypeptide(L)'
;MRGIWLATVSRLDWHRFPRLTLVTPTSRARVQQQAMIDKLDHLQRLGINTVFFQVKPDGTALWPSKILPWSDLMTGKIGENPGYDPLQFMLDEAHKRGMKVHAWFNPIAYRLIRARYYQGTE
;
A
#
# COMPACT_ATOMS: atom_id res chain seq x y z
N MET A 1 18.94 14.04 6.20
CA MET A 1 17.61 13.39 5.95
C MET A 1 17.63 12.02 6.61
N ARG A 2 16.59 11.64 7.37
CA ARG A 2 16.45 10.30 7.97
C ARG A 2 15.25 9.63 7.31
N GLY A 3 15.51 8.99 6.18
CA GLY A 3 14.50 8.45 5.28
C GLY A 3 14.35 6.95 5.37
N ILE A 4 13.13 6.45 5.13
CA ILE A 4 12.87 5.01 4.97
C ILE A 4 12.03 4.76 3.72
N TRP A 5 12.29 3.65 3.05
CA TRP A 5 11.43 3.12 1.99
C TRP A 5 10.26 2.36 2.62
N LEU A 6 9.05 2.62 2.14
CA LEU A 6 7.84 1.90 2.54
C LEU A 6 7.29 1.21 1.29
N ALA A 7 7.68 -0.05 1.12
CA ALA A 7 7.30 -0.86 -0.03
C ALA A 7 5.91 -1.47 0.17
N THR A 8 5.05 -1.29 -0.84
CA THR A 8 3.68 -1.80 -0.87
C THR A 8 3.62 -3.12 -1.64
N VAL A 9 4.54 -3.34 -2.58
CA VAL A 9 4.66 -4.60 -3.31
C VAL A 9 4.75 -5.78 -2.35
N SER A 10 4.01 -6.86 -2.67
CA SER A 10 3.89 -8.04 -1.81
C SER A 10 3.42 -7.75 -0.37
N ARG A 11 2.90 -6.54 -0.10
CA ARG A 11 2.55 -6.04 1.25
C ARG A 11 3.73 -6.12 2.22
N LEU A 12 4.94 -5.89 1.73
CA LEU A 12 6.18 -6.14 2.46
C LEU A 12 6.26 -5.34 3.77
N ASP A 13 6.02 -4.02 3.68
CA ASP A 13 6.12 -3.11 4.82
C ASP A 13 4.76 -2.67 5.37
N TRP A 14 3.76 -2.60 4.50
CA TRP A 14 2.38 -2.25 4.81
C TRP A 14 1.45 -2.83 3.72
N HIS A 15 0.33 -3.45 4.00
CA HIS A 15 -0.22 -3.93 5.27
C HIS A 15 -0.19 -5.48 5.27
N ARG A 16 0.55 -6.12 6.18
CA ARG A 16 0.65 -7.61 6.21
C ARG A 16 -0.63 -8.23 6.79
N PHE A 17 -1.70 -8.28 6.00
CA PHE A 17 -2.93 -8.96 6.38
C PHE A 17 -3.11 -10.25 5.58
N PRO A 18 -3.20 -11.43 6.23
CA PRO A 18 -3.26 -12.72 5.53
C PRO A 18 -4.54 -12.90 4.69
N ARG A 19 -5.61 -12.14 4.96
CA ARG A 19 -6.95 -12.42 4.39
C ARG A 19 -7.79 -11.15 4.21
N LEU A 20 -7.47 -10.34 3.21
CA LEU A 20 -8.31 -9.20 2.80
C LEU A 20 -9.70 -9.60 2.30
N THR A 21 -9.90 -10.88 1.98
CA THR A 21 -11.14 -11.46 1.44
C THR A 21 -12.16 -11.85 2.52
N LEU A 22 -11.77 -11.88 3.81
CA LEU A 22 -12.67 -12.27 4.91
C LEU A 22 -13.23 -11.08 5.69
N VAL A 23 -12.92 -9.86 5.27
CA VAL A 23 -13.30 -8.62 5.95
C VAL A 23 -14.17 -7.78 5.01
N THR A 24 -15.20 -7.12 5.56
CA THR A 24 -16.02 -6.17 4.79
C THR A 24 -15.16 -5.01 4.28
N PRO A 25 -15.53 -4.33 3.17
CA PRO A 25 -14.76 -3.19 2.65
C PRO A 25 -14.45 -2.12 3.70
N THR A 26 -15.42 -1.76 4.53
CA THR A 26 -15.25 -0.76 5.61
C THR A 26 -14.28 -1.23 6.69
N SER A 27 -14.38 -2.48 7.14
CA SER A 27 -13.48 -3.00 8.17
C SER A 27 -12.05 -3.14 7.65
N ARG A 28 -11.89 -3.50 6.37
CA ARG A 28 -10.59 -3.54 5.68
C ARG A 28 -9.93 -2.17 5.63
N ALA A 29 -10.64 -1.13 5.18
CA ALA A 29 -10.11 0.23 5.14
C ALA A 29 -9.64 0.70 6.52
N ARG A 30 -10.47 0.52 7.56
CA ARG A 30 -10.13 0.88 8.95
C ARG A 30 -8.86 0.18 9.43
N VAL A 31 -8.74 -1.11 9.15
CA VAL A 31 -7.59 -1.93 9.58
C VAL A 31 -6.30 -1.50 8.85
N GLN A 32 -6.39 -1.17 7.56
CA GLN A 32 -5.25 -0.65 6.79
C GLN A 32 -4.79 0.72 7.29
N GLN A 33 -5.76 1.61 7.56
CA GLN A 33 -5.51 2.94 8.11
C GLN A 33 -4.83 2.86 9.48
N GLN A 34 -5.34 2.02 10.40
CA GLN A 34 -4.72 1.81 11.70
C GLN A 34 -3.30 1.26 11.57
N ALA A 35 -3.07 0.28 10.69
CA ALA A 35 -1.73 -0.26 10.45
C ALA A 35 -0.75 0.79 9.90
N MET A 36 -1.24 1.77 9.12
CA MET A 36 -0.41 2.89 8.66
C MET A 36 -0.06 3.83 9.81
N ILE A 37 -1.04 4.17 10.64
CA ILE A 37 -0.86 4.99 11.85
C ILE A 37 0.22 4.36 12.76
N ASP A 38 0.05 3.08 13.10
CA ASP A 38 0.97 2.37 13.99
C ASP A 38 2.40 2.33 13.42
N LYS A 39 2.53 2.15 12.10
CA LYS A 39 3.82 2.17 11.40
C LYS A 39 4.47 3.55 11.46
N LEU A 40 3.72 4.62 11.17
CA LEU A 40 4.23 5.98 11.21
C LEU A 40 4.62 6.41 12.63
N ASP A 41 3.84 6.05 13.63
CA ASP A 41 4.17 6.28 15.05
C ASP A 41 5.47 5.58 15.43
N HIS A 42 5.64 4.32 15.00
CA HIS A 42 6.87 3.58 15.25
C HIS A 42 8.08 4.24 14.58
N LEU A 43 7.95 4.63 13.30
CA LEU A 43 9.01 5.32 12.56
C LEU A 43 9.37 6.67 13.21
N GLN A 44 8.38 7.41 13.73
CA GLN A 44 8.62 8.67 14.41
C GLN A 44 9.41 8.47 15.69
N ARG A 45 9.09 7.44 16.49
CA ARG A 45 9.85 7.08 17.70
C ARG A 45 11.30 6.72 17.41
N LEU A 46 11.57 6.15 16.22
CA LEU A 46 12.92 5.86 15.74
C LEU A 46 13.64 7.10 15.17
N GLY A 47 12.99 8.27 15.16
CA GLY A 47 13.54 9.52 14.64
C GLY A 47 13.50 9.66 13.11
N ILE A 48 12.77 8.80 12.39
CA ILE A 48 12.57 8.96 10.95
C ILE A 48 11.75 10.23 10.67
N ASN A 49 12.14 10.97 9.64
CA ASN A 49 11.47 12.22 9.24
C ASN A 49 11.11 12.29 7.76
N THR A 50 11.35 11.21 7.00
CA THR A 50 11.00 11.15 5.57
C THR A 50 10.60 9.73 5.19
N VAL A 51 9.51 9.58 4.44
CA VAL A 51 9.05 8.29 3.93
C VAL A 51 8.98 8.32 2.40
N PHE A 52 9.61 7.34 1.76
CA PHE A 52 9.47 7.06 0.33
C PHE A 52 8.36 6.02 0.14
N PHE A 53 7.15 6.50 -0.13
CA PHE A 53 5.94 5.66 -0.19
C PHE A 53 5.71 5.12 -1.61
N GLN A 54 5.65 3.79 -1.76
CA GLN A 54 5.44 3.15 -3.06
C GLN A 54 3.98 3.27 -3.53
N VAL A 55 3.67 4.36 -4.25
CA VAL A 55 2.33 4.65 -4.74
C VAL A 55 1.97 3.88 -6.00
N LYS A 56 2.98 3.56 -6.84
CA LYS A 56 2.85 2.78 -8.08
C LYS A 56 3.80 1.57 -8.02
N PRO A 57 3.37 0.43 -7.47
CA PRO A 57 4.21 -0.76 -7.35
C PRO A 57 4.44 -1.47 -8.70
N ASP A 58 3.45 -1.44 -9.58
CA ASP A 58 3.43 -2.08 -10.91
C ASP A 58 2.52 -1.27 -11.86
N GLY A 59 1.76 -1.90 -12.76
CA GLY A 59 0.74 -1.26 -13.60
C GLY A 59 -0.50 -0.76 -12.86
N THR A 60 -0.50 -0.70 -11.52
CA THR A 60 -1.61 -0.26 -10.69
C THR A 60 -1.27 0.94 -9.80
N ALA A 61 -2.29 1.58 -9.24
CA ALA A 61 -2.19 2.78 -8.41
C ALA A 61 -2.76 2.57 -7.00
N LEU A 62 -2.14 3.23 -6.01
CA LEU A 62 -2.65 3.39 -4.64
C LEU A 62 -3.18 4.82 -4.40
N TRP A 63 -3.73 5.44 -5.44
CA TRP A 63 -4.40 6.75 -5.44
C TRP A 63 -5.51 6.73 -6.50
N PRO A 64 -6.51 7.64 -6.45
CA PRO A 64 -7.58 7.72 -7.43
C PRO A 64 -7.07 8.25 -8.78
N SER A 65 -6.45 7.35 -9.55
CA SER A 65 -5.90 7.65 -10.87
C SER A 65 -6.98 7.62 -11.95
N LYS A 66 -6.87 8.53 -12.94
CA LYS A 66 -7.68 8.52 -14.17
C LYS A 66 -7.10 7.62 -15.26
N ILE A 67 -5.88 7.11 -15.07
CA ILE A 67 -5.11 6.39 -16.09
C ILE A 67 -4.85 4.95 -15.67
N LEU A 68 -4.57 4.72 -14.38
CA LEU A 68 -4.18 3.41 -13.85
C LEU A 68 -5.31 2.82 -12.99
N PRO A 69 -5.53 1.50 -13.04
CA PRO A 69 -6.49 0.85 -12.15
C PRO A 69 -5.99 0.80 -10.71
N TRP A 70 -6.92 0.65 -9.77
CA TRP A 70 -6.60 0.39 -8.36
C TRP A 70 -5.78 -0.88 -8.18
N SER A 71 -4.83 -0.84 -7.25
CA SER A 71 -3.99 -1.99 -6.91
C SER A 71 -4.75 -3.07 -6.16
N ASP A 72 -4.56 -4.33 -6.57
CA ASP A 72 -5.02 -5.51 -5.84
C ASP A 72 -4.39 -5.61 -4.44
N LEU A 73 -3.31 -4.89 -4.17
CA LEU A 73 -2.72 -4.81 -2.83
C LEU A 73 -3.74 -4.35 -1.79
N MET A 74 -4.67 -3.49 -2.18
CA MET A 74 -5.68 -2.89 -1.29
C MET A 74 -6.88 -3.80 -1.04
N THR A 75 -7.38 -4.49 -2.06
CA THR A 75 -8.67 -5.22 -2.00
C THR A 75 -8.54 -6.71 -2.32
N GLY A 76 -7.43 -7.13 -2.92
CA GLY A 76 -7.25 -8.44 -3.52
C GLY A 76 -7.67 -8.51 -5.00
N LYS A 77 -8.27 -7.45 -5.55
CA LYS A 77 -8.76 -7.39 -6.94
C LYS A 77 -8.32 -6.11 -7.63
N ILE A 78 -7.73 -6.24 -8.82
CA ILE A 78 -7.32 -5.10 -9.64
C ILE A 78 -8.55 -4.29 -10.04
N GLY A 79 -8.45 -2.96 -9.92
CA GLY A 79 -9.51 -2.01 -10.30
C GLY A 79 -10.62 -1.82 -9.27
N GLU A 80 -10.67 -2.62 -8.20
CA GLU A 80 -11.65 -2.46 -7.13
C GLU A 80 -11.25 -1.28 -6.21
N ASN A 81 -12.16 -0.31 -6.06
CA ASN A 81 -11.96 0.84 -5.19
C ASN A 81 -11.91 0.39 -3.71
N PRO A 82 -10.87 0.74 -2.95
CA PRO A 82 -10.74 0.34 -1.54
C PRO A 82 -11.65 1.12 -0.58
N GLY A 83 -12.39 2.11 -1.06
CA GLY A 83 -13.33 2.92 -0.27
C GLY A 83 -12.71 4.18 0.34
N TYR A 84 -11.42 4.45 0.10
CA TYR A 84 -10.71 5.65 0.53
C TYR A 84 -9.48 5.89 -0.38
N ASP A 85 -8.84 7.05 -0.26
CA ASP A 85 -7.57 7.35 -0.94
C ASP A 85 -6.38 7.02 -0.03
N PRO A 86 -5.60 5.95 -0.32
CA PRO A 86 -4.46 5.57 0.51
C PRO A 86 -3.32 6.58 0.51
N LEU A 87 -3.08 7.26 -0.62
CA LEU A 87 -2.04 8.27 -0.73
C LEU A 87 -2.41 9.51 0.10
N GLN A 88 -3.65 9.99 -0.03
CA GLN A 88 -4.09 11.13 0.78
C GLN A 88 -4.01 10.82 2.27
N PHE A 89 -4.47 9.63 2.70
CA PHE A 89 -4.39 9.21 4.09
C PHE A 89 -2.94 9.15 4.61
N MET A 90 -2.01 8.60 3.81
CA MET A 90 -0.59 8.56 4.14
C MET A 90 0.01 9.97 4.30
N LEU A 91 -0.34 10.90 3.41
CA LEU A 91 0.12 12.29 3.48
C LEU A 91 -0.38 12.97 4.75
N ASP A 92 -1.68 12.86 5.04
CA ASP A 92 -2.29 13.49 6.21
C ASP A 92 -1.66 12.98 7.52
N GLU A 93 -1.52 11.66 7.65
CA GLU A 93 -0.93 11.07 8.86
C GLU A 93 0.57 11.33 9.00
N ALA A 94 1.32 11.34 7.90
CA ALA A 94 2.75 11.67 7.93
C ALA A 94 2.97 13.15 8.30
N HIS A 95 2.18 14.06 7.73
CA HIS A 95 2.30 15.50 8.01
C HIS A 95 1.92 15.86 9.46
N LYS A 96 0.94 15.18 10.06
CA LYS A 96 0.64 15.31 11.50
C LYS A 96 1.85 15.02 12.39
N ARG A 97 2.79 14.20 11.91
CA ARG A 97 4.02 13.80 12.62
C ARG A 97 5.26 14.60 12.18
N GLY A 98 5.09 15.60 11.32
CA GLY A 98 6.20 16.39 10.76
C GLY A 98 7.09 15.60 9.80
N MET A 99 6.59 14.50 9.22
CA MET A 99 7.32 13.68 8.25
C MET A 99 7.09 14.16 6.83
N LYS A 100 8.14 14.22 6.01
CA LYS A 100 8.03 14.44 4.56
C LYS A 100 7.67 13.14 3.84
N VAL A 101 6.90 13.23 2.77
CA VAL A 101 6.55 12.07 1.93
C VAL A 101 7.05 12.30 0.51
N HIS A 102 7.77 11.32 -0.03
CA HIS A 102 8.16 11.26 -1.43
C HIS A 102 7.43 10.09 -2.08
N ALA A 103 6.71 10.37 -3.16
CA ALA A 103 6.01 9.35 -3.92
C ALA A 103 7.02 8.54 -4.76
N TRP A 104 7.07 7.23 -4.54
CA TRP A 104 7.90 6.29 -5.28
C TRP A 104 7.06 5.56 -6.34
N PHE A 105 7.51 5.68 -7.59
CA PHE A 105 6.94 5.01 -8.74
C PHE A 105 7.89 3.94 -9.26
N ASN A 106 7.36 2.74 -9.50
CA ASN A 106 8.00 1.78 -10.39
C ASN A 106 7.67 2.19 -11.84
N PRO A 107 8.65 2.49 -12.71
CA PRO A 107 8.37 2.89 -14.09
C PRO A 107 7.72 1.75 -14.91
N ILE A 108 7.96 0.50 -14.51
CA ILE A 108 7.47 -0.68 -15.22
C ILE A 108 5.97 -0.89 -14.95
N ALA A 109 5.21 -1.18 -16.01
CA ALA A 109 3.78 -1.49 -15.93
C ALA A 109 3.48 -3.00 -15.91
N TYR A 110 4.44 -3.86 -16.29
CA TYR A 110 4.24 -5.30 -16.28
C TYR A 110 4.41 -5.87 -14.87
N ARG A 111 3.50 -6.77 -14.49
CA ARG A 111 3.63 -7.63 -13.31
C ARG A 111 3.98 -9.03 -13.80
N LEU A 112 5.06 -9.61 -13.27
CA LEU A 112 5.32 -11.03 -13.46
C LEU A 112 4.21 -11.81 -12.77
N ILE A 113 3.27 -12.33 -13.54
CA ILE A 113 2.28 -13.29 -13.05
C ILE A 113 3.06 -14.56 -12.69
N ARG A 114 3.17 -14.89 -11.40
CA ARG A 114 3.57 -16.25 -11.02
C ARG A 114 2.43 -17.15 -11.49
N ALA A 115 2.67 -17.90 -12.57
CA ALA A 115 1.80 -19.01 -12.93
C ALA A 115 1.66 -19.89 -11.68
N ARG A 116 0.43 -20.04 -11.18
CA ARG A 116 0.15 -21.13 -10.25
C ARG A 116 0.31 -22.39 -11.08
N TYR A 117 1.39 -23.13 -10.88
CA TYR A 117 1.46 -24.49 -11.38
C TYR A 117 0.25 -25.24 -10.81
N TYR A 118 -0.69 -25.60 -11.69
CA TYR A 118 -1.71 -26.60 -11.41
C TYR A 118 -0.95 -27.88 -11.05
N GLN A 119 -0.94 -28.25 -9.77
CA GLN A 119 -0.73 -29.64 -9.41
C GLN A 119 -2.05 -30.34 -9.75
N GLY A 120 -2.07 -31.00 -10.91
CA GLY A 120 -3.11 -31.96 -11.23
C GLY A 120 -3.07 -33.06 -10.18
N THR A 121 -4.21 -33.28 -9.54
CA THR A 121 -4.48 -34.53 -8.83
C THR A 121 -4.79 -35.57 -9.89
N GLU A 122 -3.92 -36.56 -10.02
CA GLU A 122 -4.32 -37.91 -10.47
C GLU A 122 -5.14 -38.59 -9.35
#